data_AF-A0A7K7Q8Z8-F1
#
_entry.id   AF-A0A7K7Q8Z8-F1
#
_cell.length_a   1.000
_cell.length_b   1.000
_cell.length_c   1.000
_cell.angle_alpha   90.00
_cell.angle_beta   90.00
_cell.angle_gamma   90.00
#
_symmetry.space_group_name_H-M   'P 1'
#
loop_
_entity.id
_entity.type
_entity.pdbx_description
1 polymer ?
#
loop_
_entity_poly.entity_id
_entity_poly.type
_entity_poly.pdbx_seq_one_letter_code
_entity_poly.pdbx_strand_id
1 'polypeptide(L)'
;LNVTEEKFVLDTIAGCTEYKSILDVVVNAFYVQDGRYCPISERNLYIVICYLATFQLEEIGLQHFSRIVKSLDTAKMQQFLRFFFNDLYLNTWIKDEWSHFYDSVYVKENWIDPLLRWQPKVQQLIEKLTDKLNNRTTILKTSRVTQPEEFNLTVPKPRAIPPPSPAPLPVLPKRQPVPPSTYKPPKERKQLEEIKTKNIQKAKVTNTNQFRCAAIKPEKREFLCRIISAVLVLWSQICCEQYLEVVWESVLTQYFEELTKQPQNLIDNIPIKLNTAAILREGALYQRKLEEELKRIENLQQGAGDPSEFLEWQKQMRGKDLEEQLAEIECRRLQGKLSYEEAVLAHQNVIQENKKKADLLREEKAELMHLYAEKRLQEQKEMKELVEQVMEGHKNVKQVKAKIQEYKQQIVQQVCEESGELLRQALEEKEEKDRKRYELIQQIRAIESIPTIRHKFVDLTETGGHGLFGEMSIVELRERLALLKEAQKAAEEEKRDQIIHEKQAKERLLLDTLDQISQFRAELGREAALKQEEKKKFQPGERPMKDERILNLQKKIVEKTMERKKQAGLL
;
A
#
# COMPACT_ATOMS: atom_id res chain seq x y z
N LEU A 1 -3.60 -19.80 -28.82
CA LEU A 1 -4.43 -20.89 -28.26
C LEU A 1 -4.86 -21.78 -29.43
N ASN A 2 -5.62 -22.85 -29.23
CA ASN A 2 -6.25 -23.53 -30.38
C ASN A 2 -7.39 -22.67 -30.95
N VAL A 3 -7.69 -22.77 -32.25
CA VAL A 3 -8.72 -21.91 -32.90
C VAL A 3 -10.11 -22.07 -32.26
N THR A 4 -10.39 -23.23 -31.66
CA THR A 4 -11.60 -23.48 -30.85
C THR A 4 -11.58 -22.79 -29.50
N GLU A 5 -10.43 -22.73 -28.83
CA GLU A 5 -10.24 -22.03 -27.55
C GLU A 5 -10.31 -20.50 -27.72
N GLU A 6 -9.80 -19.97 -28.84
CA GLU A 6 -9.85 -18.53 -29.14
C GLU A 6 -11.28 -18.06 -29.38
N LYS A 7 -12.09 -18.84 -30.11
CA LYS A 7 -13.53 -18.62 -30.23
C LYS A 7 -14.22 -18.66 -28.87
N PHE A 8 -14.07 -19.77 -28.14
CA PHE A 8 -14.67 -19.92 -26.80
C PHE A 8 -14.38 -18.75 -25.85
N VAL A 9 -13.15 -18.21 -25.86
CA VAL A 9 -12.78 -17.02 -25.05
C VAL A 9 -13.47 -15.75 -25.57
N LEU A 10 -13.53 -15.53 -26.88
CA LEU A 10 -14.23 -14.38 -27.47
C LEU A 10 -15.74 -14.45 -27.20
N ASP A 11 -16.35 -15.62 -27.40
CA ASP A 11 -17.79 -15.88 -27.18
C ASP A 11 -18.14 -15.69 -25.69
N THR A 12 -17.29 -16.17 -24.78
CA THR A 12 -17.42 -15.91 -23.33
C THR A 12 -17.36 -14.43 -23.00
N ILE A 13 -16.43 -13.67 -23.60
CA ILE A 13 -16.29 -12.23 -23.36
C ILE A 13 -17.47 -11.45 -23.94
N ALA A 14 -17.97 -11.83 -25.12
CA ALA A 14 -19.16 -11.24 -25.73
C ALA A 14 -20.39 -11.42 -24.82
N GLY A 15 -20.68 -12.64 -24.39
CA GLY A 15 -21.79 -12.92 -23.46
C GLY A 15 -21.64 -12.21 -22.10
N CYS A 16 -20.41 -12.04 -21.59
CA CYS A 16 -20.14 -11.21 -20.41
C CYS A 16 -20.45 -9.71 -20.61
N THR A 17 -20.45 -9.22 -21.86
CA THR A 17 -20.85 -7.84 -22.18
C THR A 17 -22.34 -7.70 -22.49
N GLU A 18 -22.97 -8.72 -23.08
CA GLU A 18 -24.41 -8.75 -23.36
C GLU A 18 -25.24 -8.88 -22.08
N TYR A 19 -24.99 -9.92 -21.27
CA TYR A 19 -25.71 -10.18 -20.02
C TYR A 19 -25.17 -9.38 -18.83
N LYS A 20 -24.44 -8.29 -19.10
CA LYS A 20 -23.70 -7.53 -18.09
C LYS A 20 -24.58 -7.04 -16.93
N SER A 21 -25.82 -6.60 -17.18
CA SER A 21 -26.74 -6.14 -16.13
C SER A 21 -27.02 -7.24 -15.09
N ILE A 22 -27.37 -8.44 -15.56
CA ILE A 22 -27.66 -9.65 -14.77
C ILE A 22 -26.44 -10.03 -13.90
N LEU A 23 -25.25 -9.99 -14.51
CA LEU A 23 -23.99 -10.35 -13.86
C LEU A 23 -23.54 -9.28 -12.85
N ASP A 24 -23.74 -8.00 -13.17
CA ASP A 24 -23.41 -6.87 -12.31
C ASP A 24 -24.26 -6.89 -11.01
N VAL A 25 -25.53 -7.33 -11.06
CA VAL A 25 -26.37 -7.55 -9.85
C VAL A 25 -25.66 -8.48 -8.85
N VAL A 26 -25.37 -9.72 -9.27
CA VAL A 26 -24.76 -10.74 -8.39
C VAL A 26 -23.39 -10.30 -7.89
N VAL A 27 -22.53 -9.77 -8.78
CA VAL A 27 -21.17 -9.39 -8.42
C VAL A 27 -21.15 -8.16 -7.50
N ASN A 28 -22.04 -7.19 -7.68
CA ASN A 28 -22.14 -6.04 -6.77
C ASN A 28 -22.58 -6.47 -5.35
N ALA A 29 -23.61 -7.33 -5.24
CA ALA A 29 -24.05 -7.82 -3.93
C ALA A 29 -23.00 -8.70 -3.24
N PHE A 30 -22.22 -9.49 -4.00
CA PHE A 30 -21.07 -10.21 -3.45
C PHE A 30 -20.11 -9.25 -2.76
N TYR A 31 -19.68 -8.16 -3.42
CA TYR A 31 -18.77 -7.17 -2.82
C TYR A 31 -19.35 -6.47 -1.58
N VAL A 32 -20.68 -6.33 -1.46
CA VAL A 32 -21.35 -5.74 -0.28
C VAL A 32 -21.43 -6.72 0.90
N GLN A 33 -21.62 -8.01 0.65
CA GLN A 33 -21.76 -9.05 1.67
C GLN A 33 -20.40 -9.72 1.98
N ASP A 34 -20.08 -10.84 1.31
CA ASP A 34 -18.90 -11.68 1.58
C ASP A 34 -17.59 -11.13 0.99
N GLY A 35 -17.67 -10.35 -0.09
CA GLY A 35 -16.55 -9.93 -0.93
C GLY A 35 -15.77 -8.70 -0.46
N ARG A 36 -16.04 -8.17 0.75
CA ARG A 36 -15.46 -6.90 1.26
C ARG A 36 -13.93 -6.84 1.28
N TYR A 37 -13.27 -7.99 1.37
CA TYR A 37 -11.80 -8.11 1.37
C TYR A 37 -11.22 -8.49 -0.01
N CYS A 38 -12.06 -8.71 -1.03
CA CYS A 38 -11.62 -8.93 -2.40
C CYS A 38 -11.28 -7.58 -3.06
N PRO A 39 -10.19 -7.48 -3.85
CA PRO A 39 -9.86 -6.24 -4.53
C PRO A 39 -10.79 -5.98 -5.72
N ILE A 40 -11.10 -4.71 -5.97
CA ILE A 40 -11.97 -4.28 -7.09
C ILE A 40 -11.35 -4.62 -8.46
N SER A 41 -10.02 -4.73 -8.55
CA SER A 41 -9.32 -5.17 -9.76
C SER A 41 -9.70 -6.59 -10.22
N GLU A 42 -10.25 -7.41 -9.34
CA GLU A 42 -10.69 -8.78 -9.66
C GLU A 42 -12.18 -8.86 -10.04
N ARG A 43 -12.91 -7.73 -10.08
CA ARG A 43 -14.36 -7.68 -10.42
C ARG A 43 -14.67 -8.41 -11.73
N ASN A 44 -13.84 -8.23 -12.75
CA ASN A 44 -14.02 -8.86 -14.06
C ASN A 44 -13.86 -10.40 -14.01
N LEU A 45 -13.04 -10.92 -13.09
CA LEU A 45 -12.89 -12.36 -12.89
C LEU A 45 -14.19 -12.95 -12.30
N TYR A 46 -14.80 -12.28 -11.31
CA TYR A 46 -16.09 -12.71 -10.76
C TYR A 46 -17.23 -12.62 -11.78
N ILE A 47 -17.24 -11.62 -12.67
CA ILE A 47 -18.21 -11.54 -13.78
C ILE A 47 -18.07 -12.74 -14.72
N VAL A 48 -16.83 -13.07 -15.15
CA VAL A 48 -16.59 -14.22 -16.04
C VAL A 48 -16.95 -15.54 -15.36
N ILE A 49 -16.61 -15.73 -14.09
CA ILE A 49 -16.98 -16.95 -13.34
C ILE A 49 -18.49 -17.02 -13.09
N CYS A 50 -19.18 -15.88 -12.91
CA CYS A 50 -20.64 -15.82 -12.83
C CYS A 50 -21.28 -16.24 -14.16
N TYR A 51 -20.85 -15.64 -15.29
CA TYR A 51 -21.32 -15.99 -16.64
C TYR A 51 -21.09 -17.47 -16.98
N LEU A 52 -19.90 -17.98 -16.65
CA LEU A 52 -19.56 -19.39 -16.84
C LEU A 52 -20.38 -20.33 -15.96
N ALA A 53 -20.92 -19.85 -14.83
CA ALA A 53 -21.77 -20.60 -13.93
C ALA A 53 -23.27 -20.52 -14.30
N THR A 54 -23.74 -19.41 -14.86
CA THR A 54 -25.15 -19.19 -15.25
C THR A 54 -25.48 -19.76 -16.62
N PHE A 55 -24.71 -19.40 -17.66
CA PHE A 55 -25.10 -19.66 -19.06
C PHE A 55 -24.35 -20.84 -19.69
N GLN A 56 -23.13 -21.13 -19.22
CA GLN A 56 -22.23 -22.08 -19.88
C GLN A 56 -21.98 -23.37 -19.08
N LEU A 57 -22.48 -23.49 -17.85
CA LEU A 57 -22.11 -24.61 -16.97
C LEU A 57 -22.68 -25.96 -17.45
N GLU A 58 -23.81 -25.95 -18.17
CA GLU A 58 -24.39 -27.14 -18.82
C GLU A 58 -23.63 -27.53 -20.10
N GLU A 59 -23.17 -26.57 -20.90
CA GLU A 59 -22.40 -26.83 -22.14
C GLU A 59 -20.95 -27.27 -21.87
N ILE A 60 -20.25 -26.55 -20.97
CA ILE A 60 -18.86 -26.81 -20.57
C ILE A 60 -18.76 -28.06 -19.68
N GLY A 61 -19.78 -28.27 -18.85
CA GLY A 61 -19.85 -29.33 -17.85
C GLY A 61 -18.98 -29.07 -16.60
N LEU A 62 -19.47 -29.55 -15.46
CA LEU A 62 -18.84 -29.39 -14.14
C LEU A 62 -17.34 -29.74 -14.10
N GLN A 63 -16.87 -30.72 -14.88
CA GLN A 63 -15.46 -31.14 -14.87
C GLN A 63 -14.53 -30.05 -15.40
N HIS A 64 -14.90 -29.36 -16.49
CA HIS A 64 -14.09 -28.27 -17.05
C HIS A 64 -14.25 -26.99 -16.22
N PHE A 65 -15.47 -26.66 -15.79
CA PHE A 65 -15.71 -25.60 -14.81
C PHE A 65 -14.86 -25.80 -13.55
N SER A 66 -14.78 -27.02 -13.04
CA SER A 66 -13.95 -27.36 -11.87
C SER A 66 -12.45 -27.21 -12.13
N ARG A 67 -11.95 -27.46 -13.35
CA ARG A 67 -10.55 -27.19 -13.72
C ARG A 67 -10.26 -25.69 -13.73
N ILE A 68 -11.15 -24.87 -14.29
CA ILE A 68 -11.05 -23.40 -14.30
C ILE A 68 -11.05 -22.86 -12.86
N VAL A 69 -12.04 -23.23 -12.05
CA VAL A 69 -12.14 -22.79 -10.65
C VAL A 69 -10.90 -23.21 -9.82
N LYS A 70 -10.32 -24.39 -10.09
CA LYS A 70 -9.12 -24.88 -9.37
C LYS A 70 -7.79 -24.28 -9.85
N SER A 71 -7.75 -23.59 -10.99
CA SER A 71 -6.54 -22.87 -11.44
C SER A 71 -6.47 -21.43 -10.90
N LEU A 72 -7.59 -20.91 -10.41
CA LEU A 72 -7.71 -19.61 -9.76
C LEU A 72 -7.47 -19.70 -8.23
N ASP A 73 -7.58 -18.56 -7.54
CA ASP A 73 -7.38 -18.49 -6.09
C ASP A 73 -8.46 -19.31 -5.35
N THR A 74 -8.01 -20.39 -4.70
CA THR A 74 -8.86 -21.34 -3.99
C THR A 74 -9.65 -20.73 -2.84
N ALA A 75 -9.18 -19.66 -2.19
CA ALA A 75 -9.92 -19.01 -1.11
C ALA A 75 -11.05 -18.14 -1.68
N LYS A 76 -10.72 -17.30 -2.66
CA LYS A 76 -11.66 -16.37 -3.29
C LYS A 76 -12.78 -17.09 -4.05
N MET A 77 -12.44 -18.16 -4.77
CA MET A 77 -13.43 -18.97 -5.47
C MET A 77 -14.33 -19.76 -4.52
N GLN A 78 -13.81 -20.20 -3.37
CA GLN A 78 -14.62 -20.86 -2.34
C GLN A 78 -15.65 -19.87 -1.75
N GLN A 79 -15.24 -18.64 -1.46
CA GLN A 79 -16.13 -17.57 -0.99
C GLN A 79 -17.18 -17.20 -2.05
N PHE A 80 -16.77 -16.90 -3.29
CA PHE A 80 -17.68 -16.49 -4.35
C PHE A 80 -18.72 -17.56 -4.71
N LEU A 81 -18.30 -18.82 -4.85
CA LEU A 81 -19.24 -19.90 -5.17
C LEU A 81 -20.19 -20.23 -4.01
N ARG A 82 -19.74 -20.10 -2.75
CA ARG A 82 -20.60 -20.24 -1.57
C ARG A 82 -21.65 -19.12 -1.48
N PHE A 83 -21.28 -17.90 -1.86
CA PHE A 83 -22.23 -16.79 -1.96
C PHE A 83 -23.24 -17.03 -3.09
N PHE A 84 -22.77 -17.36 -4.31
CA PHE A 84 -23.63 -17.44 -5.49
C PHE A 84 -24.55 -18.67 -5.51
N PHE A 85 -24.06 -19.86 -5.11
CA PHE A 85 -24.88 -21.08 -5.02
C PHE A 85 -25.57 -21.25 -3.66
N ASN A 86 -26.06 -20.14 -3.08
CA ASN A 86 -26.89 -20.14 -1.88
C ASN A 86 -28.37 -20.16 -2.27
N ASP A 87 -29.08 -21.24 -1.92
CA ASP A 87 -30.50 -21.45 -2.25
C ASP A 87 -31.40 -20.28 -1.85
N LEU A 88 -31.11 -19.66 -0.70
CA LEU A 88 -31.87 -18.54 -0.18
C LEU A 88 -31.75 -17.32 -1.10
N TYR A 89 -30.53 -17.02 -1.56
CA TYR A 89 -30.27 -15.87 -2.42
C TYR A 89 -30.77 -16.13 -3.85
N LEU A 90 -30.60 -17.36 -4.37
CA LEU A 90 -31.09 -17.77 -5.69
C LEU A 90 -32.62 -17.72 -5.79
N ASN A 91 -33.35 -18.19 -4.77
CA ASN A 91 -34.82 -18.24 -4.82
C ASN A 91 -35.52 -16.93 -4.44
N THR A 92 -34.82 -16.01 -3.79
CA THR A 92 -35.35 -14.68 -3.41
C THR A 92 -34.68 -13.58 -4.24
N TRP A 93 -33.84 -12.76 -3.61
CA TRP A 93 -33.31 -11.52 -4.14
C TRP A 93 -32.64 -11.64 -5.53
N ILE A 94 -31.88 -12.70 -5.85
CA ILE A 94 -31.28 -12.85 -7.19
C ILE A 94 -32.37 -13.04 -8.25
N LYS A 95 -33.35 -13.91 -7.99
CA LYS A 95 -34.50 -14.12 -8.88
C LYS A 95 -35.33 -12.84 -9.03
N ASP A 96 -35.56 -12.12 -7.95
CA ASP A 96 -36.42 -10.93 -7.95
C ASP A 96 -35.76 -9.77 -8.75
N GLU A 97 -34.47 -9.51 -8.54
CA GLU A 97 -33.70 -8.52 -9.32
C GLU A 97 -33.57 -8.92 -10.80
N TRP A 98 -33.34 -10.20 -11.10
CA TRP A 98 -33.33 -10.67 -12.49
C TRP A 98 -34.72 -10.56 -13.14
N SER A 99 -35.79 -10.67 -12.35
CA SER A 99 -37.18 -10.43 -12.78
C SER A 99 -37.51 -8.95 -13.04
N HIS A 100 -36.59 -8.01 -12.75
CA HIS A 100 -36.69 -6.61 -13.21
C HIS A 100 -36.16 -6.41 -14.64
N PHE A 101 -35.37 -7.35 -15.17
CA PHE A 101 -34.80 -7.27 -16.52
C PHE A 101 -35.49 -8.21 -17.53
N TYR A 102 -36.02 -9.34 -17.06
CA TYR A 102 -36.66 -10.39 -17.88
C TYR A 102 -37.90 -10.93 -17.16
N ASP A 103 -38.80 -11.62 -17.87
CA ASP A 103 -40.00 -12.22 -17.28
C ASP A 103 -39.63 -13.24 -16.17
N SER A 104 -40.31 -13.17 -15.02
CA SER A 104 -40.01 -14.01 -13.85
C SER A 104 -40.19 -15.50 -14.10
N VAL A 105 -41.08 -15.89 -15.03
CA VAL A 105 -41.22 -17.28 -15.49
C VAL A 105 -39.96 -17.70 -16.24
N TYR A 106 -39.55 -16.91 -17.24
CA TYR A 106 -38.34 -17.16 -18.04
C TYR A 106 -37.07 -17.22 -17.17
N VAL A 107 -36.90 -16.26 -16.26
CA VAL A 107 -35.79 -16.19 -15.27
C VAL A 107 -35.74 -17.46 -14.42
N LYS A 108 -36.90 -17.92 -13.93
CA LYS A 108 -36.97 -19.12 -13.10
C LYS A 108 -36.57 -20.37 -13.89
N GLU A 109 -37.24 -20.62 -15.01
CA GLU A 109 -37.10 -21.86 -15.77
C GLU A 109 -35.72 -22.00 -16.45
N ASN A 110 -35.16 -20.90 -16.97
CA ASN A 110 -33.94 -20.94 -17.76
C ASN A 110 -32.67 -20.67 -16.97
N TRP A 111 -32.73 -19.98 -15.82
CA TRP A 111 -31.53 -19.63 -15.03
C TRP A 111 -31.56 -20.17 -13.60
N ILE A 112 -32.63 -19.93 -12.84
CA ILE A 112 -32.68 -20.35 -11.42
C ILE A 112 -32.79 -21.87 -11.27
N ASP A 113 -33.74 -22.52 -11.95
CA ASP A 113 -33.95 -23.96 -11.84
C ASP A 113 -32.70 -24.77 -12.31
N PRO A 114 -31.99 -24.39 -13.40
CA PRO A 114 -30.68 -24.97 -13.73
C PRO A 114 -29.58 -24.74 -12.69
N LEU A 115 -29.46 -23.53 -12.11
CA LEU A 115 -28.49 -23.26 -11.04
C LEU A 115 -28.75 -24.14 -9.81
N LEU A 116 -30.01 -24.30 -9.40
CA LEU A 116 -30.41 -25.19 -8.30
C LEU A 116 -30.17 -26.68 -8.65
N ARG A 117 -30.36 -27.10 -9.91
CA ARG A 117 -30.02 -28.44 -10.40
C ARG A 117 -28.51 -28.75 -10.38
N TRP A 118 -27.66 -27.73 -10.45
CA TRP A 118 -26.20 -27.87 -10.33
C TRP A 118 -25.66 -27.59 -8.93
N GLN A 119 -26.38 -26.86 -8.06
CA GLN A 119 -26.04 -26.55 -6.67
C GLN A 119 -25.41 -27.72 -5.90
N PRO A 120 -25.97 -28.96 -5.85
CA PRO A 120 -25.43 -29.99 -4.96
C PRO A 120 -24.08 -30.53 -5.47
N LYS A 121 -23.84 -30.43 -6.78
CA LYS A 121 -22.57 -30.78 -7.43
C LYS A 121 -21.52 -29.68 -7.26
N VAL A 122 -21.95 -28.42 -7.14
CA VAL A 122 -21.07 -27.28 -6.83
C VAL A 122 -20.74 -27.21 -5.34
N GLN A 123 -21.67 -27.58 -4.43
CA GLN A 123 -21.36 -27.74 -3.00
C GLN A 123 -20.26 -28.78 -2.77
N GLN A 124 -20.35 -29.95 -3.42
CA GLN A 124 -19.27 -30.93 -3.45
C GLN A 124 -17.93 -30.42 -3.99
N LEU A 125 -17.91 -29.30 -4.73
CA LEU A 125 -16.70 -28.62 -5.20
C LEU A 125 -16.21 -27.61 -4.16
N ILE A 126 -17.12 -26.84 -3.53
CA ILE A 126 -16.85 -25.89 -2.44
C ILE A 126 -16.23 -26.61 -1.23
N GLU A 127 -16.75 -27.78 -0.85
CA GLU A 127 -16.16 -28.68 0.16
C GLU A 127 -14.70 -29.02 -0.19
N LYS A 128 -14.47 -29.52 -1.42
CA LYS A 128 -13.13 -29.88 -1.93
C LYS A 128 -12.17 -28.70 -2.12
N LEU A 129 -12.65 -27.45 -2.02
CA LEU A 129 -11.82 -26.25 -1.88
C LEU A 129 -11.57 -25.90 -0.41
N THR A 130 -12.59 -26.02 0.44
CA THR A 130 -12.52 -25.82 1.90
C THR A 130 -11.53 -26.79 2.54
N ASP A 131 -11.56 -28.07 2.18
CA ASP A 131 -10.58 -29.08 2.62
C ASP A 131 -9.15 -28.68 2.22
N LYS A 132 -8.95 -28.16 1.01
CA LYS A 132 -7.62 -27.72 0.54
C LYS A 132 -7.11 -26.48 1.27
N LEU A 133 -8.01 -25.63 1.75
CA LEU A 133 -7.66 -24.48 2.59
C LEU A 133 -7.28 -24.96 4.00
N ASN A 134 -8.14 -25.77 4.63
CA ASN A 134 -7.89 -26.33 5.97
C ASN A 134 -6.59 -27.15 6.03
N ASN A 135 -6.33 -27.99 5.03
CA ASN A 135 -5.10 -28.79 4.94
C ASN A 135 -3.83 -27.95 4.68
N ARG A 136 -3.93 -26.77 4.03
CA ARG A 136 -2.79 -25.85 3.93
C ARG A 136 -2.42 -25.29 5.31
N THR A 137 -3.40 -25.02 6.17
CA THR A 137 -3.18 -24.51 7.53
C THR A 137 -2.47 -25.54 8.41
N THR A 138 -2.78 -26.84 8.29
CA THR A 138 -2.09 -27.93 9.02
C THR A 138 -0.73 -28.34 8.47
N ILE A 139 -0.43 -28.04 7.19
CA ILE A 139 0.90 -28.30 6.59
C ILE A 139 1.93 -27.21 7.00
N LEU A 140 1.49 -26.10 7.61
CA LEU A 140 2.40 -25.20 8.31
C LEU A 140 3.03 -25.94 9.49
N LYS A 141 4.28 -26.39 9.33
CA LYS A 141 5.00 -27.21 10.32
C LYS A 141 4.93 -26.56 11.70
N THR A 142 4.17 -27.14 12.61
CA THR A 142 4.24 -26.82 14.04
C THR A 142 5.63 -27.20 14.52
N SER A 143 6.53 -26.21 14.62
CA SER A 143 7.77 -26.34 15.37
C SER A 143 7.39 -26.81 16.77
N ARG A 144 7.88 -27.99 17.20
CA ARG A 144 7.64 -28.49 18.56
C ARG A 144 7.98 -27.36 19.53
N VAL A 145 7.03 -26.96 20.37
CA VAL A 145 7.27 -25.96 21.40
C VAL A 145 8.36 -26.52 22.31
N THR A 146 9.50 -25.84 22.35
CA THR A 146 10.62 -26.23 23.22
C THR A 146 10.18 -26.04 24.66
N GLN A 147 9.83 -27.15 25.34
CA GLN A 147 9.65 -27.13 26.79
C GLN A 147 11.01 -26.85 27.44
N PRO A 148 11.11 -25.92 28.40
CA PRO A 148 12.34 -25.73 29.17
C PRO A 148 12.61 -26.97 30.00
N GLU A 149 13.69 -27.68 29.71
CA GLU A 149 14.21 -28.75 30.57
C GLU A 149 15.03 -28.09 31.69
N GLU A 150 14.69 -28.36 32.96
CA GLU A 150 15.34 -27.70 34.09
C GLU A 150 16.82 -28.09 34.20
N PHE A 151 17.68 -27.10 34.46
CA PHE A 151 19.12 -27.26 34.38
C PHE A 151 19.68 -27.87 35.68
N ASN A 152 20.10 -29.13 35.58
CA ASN A 152 20.72 -29.87 36.68
C ASN A 152 22.02 -29.19 37.19
N LEU A 153 21.88 -28.36 38.24
CA LEU A 153 22.94 -27.45 38.72
C LEU A 153 24.18 -28.12 39.33
N THR A 154 24.09 -29.39 39.73
CA THR A 154 25.06 -30.03 40.65
C THR A 154 25.66 -31.35 40.15
N VAL A 155 25.53 -31.68 38.86
CA VAL A 155 26.26 -32.81 38.25
C VAL A 155 27.12 -32.30 37.08
N PRO A 156 28.46 -32.22 37.22
CA PRO A 156 29.32 -31.88 36.09
C PRO A 156 29.25 -32.99 35.05
N LYS A 157 28.87 -32.65 33.81
CA LYS A 157 28.88 -33.62 32.70
C LYS A 157 30.29 -34.21 32.55
N PRO A 158 30.46 -35.55 32.54
CA PRO A 158 31.77 -36.16 32.39
C PRO A 158 32.42 -35.69 31.08
N ARG A 159 33.72 -35.38 31.11
CA ARG A 159 34.44 -35.00 29.89
C ARG A 159 34.36 -36.13 28.88
N ALA A 160 33.77 -35.87 27.72
CA ALA A 160 33.83 -36.77 26.59
C ALA A 160 35.30 -36.96 26.19
N ILE A 161 35.79 -38.19 26.31
CA ILE A 161 37.10 -38.59 25.79
C ILE A 161 37.01 -38.47 24.26
N PRO A 162 37.97 -37.81 23.57
CA PRO A 162 37.97 -37.76 22.12
C PRO A 162 38.02 -39.19 21.55
N PRO A 163 37.15 -39.56 20.58
CA PRO A 163 37.29 -40.84 19.90
C PRO A 163 38.66 -40.89 19.19
N PRO A 164 39.32 -42.07 19.13
CA PRO A 164 40.63 -42.19 18.47
C PRO A 164 40.52 -41.78 16.99
N SER A 165 41.55 -41.12 16.47
CA SER A 165 41.53 -40.55 15.12
C SER A 165 41.18 -41.61 14.06
N PRO A 166 40.10 -41.42 13.28
CA PRO A 166 39.87 -42.21 12.08
C PRO A 166 41.01 -42.02 11.07
N ALA A 167 41.17 -43.00 10.18
CA ALA A 167 42.04 -42.88 9.01
C ALA A 167 41.59 -41.70 8.10
N PRO A 168 42.47 -41.17 7.22
CA PRO A 168 42.19 -39.95 6.48
C PRO A 168 40.89 -39.99 5.66
N LEU A 169 39.90 -39.17 6.05
CA LEU A 169 38.68 -38.99 5.27
C LEU A 169 39.02 -38.42 3.88
N PRO A 170 38.35 -38.86 2.79
CA PRO A 170 38.62 -38.34 1.45
C PRO A 170 38.42 -36.83 1.37
N VAL A 171 39.44 -36.11 0.89
CA VAL A 171 39.35 -34.66 0.68
C VAL A 171 38.33 -34.40 -0.43
N LEU A 172 37.16 -33.89 -0.04
CA LEU A 172 36.15 -33.44 -0.99
C LEU A 172 36.72 -32.25 -1.79
N PRO A 173 36.71 -32.28 -3.14
CA PRO A 173 37.25 -31.20 -3.93
C PRO A 173 36.48 -29.90 -3.68
N LYS A 174 37.22 -28.79 -3.56
CA LYS A 174 36.62 -27.46 -3.35
C LYS A 174 35.60 -27.15 -4.45
N ARG A 175 34.45 -26.59 -4.08
CA ARG A 175 33.40 -26.18 -5.02
C ARG A 175 34.00 -25.22 -6.06
N GLN A 176 33.67 -25.42 -7.33
CA GLN A 176 34.09 -24.51 -8.41
C GLN A 176 33.56 -23.08 -8.12
N PRO A 177 34.34 -22.04 -8.44
CA PRO A 177 33.91 -20.66 -8.27
C PRO A 177 32.68 -20.37 -9.14
N VAL A 178 31.76 -19.55 -8.62
CA VAL A 178 30.54 -19.15 -9.36
C VAL A 178 30.95 -18.47 -10.67
N PRO A 179 30.43 -18.90 -11.83
CA PRO A 179 30.90 -18.39 -13.12
C PRO A 179 30.61 -16.89 -13.26
N PRO A 180 31.51 -16.10 -13.89
CA PRO A 180 31.38 -14.64 -13.97
C PRO A 180 30.23 -14.16 -14.87
N SER A 181 29.48 -15.07 -15.48
CA SER A 181 28.18 -14.79 -16.11
C SER A 181 27.08 -14.46 -15.10
N THR A 182 27.11 -15.04 -13.89
CA THR A 182 26.09 -14.83 -12.84
C THR A 182 26.01 -13.37 -12.38
N TYR A 183 27.12 -12.63 -12.47
CA TYR A 183 27.20 -11.21 -12.12
C TYR A 183 27.00 -10.26 -13.31
N LYS A 184 26.80 -10.78 -14.53
CA LYS A 184 26.51 -9.97 -15.72
C LYS A 184 24.99 -9.90 -15.94
N PRO A 185 24.38 -8.70 -15.96
CA PRO A 185 22.94 -8.59 -16.19
C PRO A 185 22.56 -9.11 -17.59
N PRO A 186 21.37 -9.73 -17.74
CA PRO A 186 20.88 -10.23 -19.03
C PRO A 186 20.82 -9.13 -20.11
N LYS A 187 20.95 -9.51 -21.39
CA LYS A 187 20.96 -8.56 -22.53
C LYS A 187 19.66 -7.75 -22.61
N GLU A 188 18.56 -8.39 -22.24
CA GLU A 188 17.21 -7.86 -22.13
C GLU A 188 17.15 -6.66 -21.17
N ARG A 189 17.94 -6.66 -20.08
CA ARG A 189 17.99 -5.50 -19.15
C ARG A 189 18.60 -4.28 -19.82
N LYS A 190 19.69 -4.44 -20.59
CA LYS A 190 20.29 -3.34 -21.36
C LYS A 190 19.36 -2.83 -22.46
N GLN A 191 18.64 -3.73 -23.13
CA GLN A 191 17.62 -3.35 -24.10
C GLN A 191 16.44 -2.60 -23.46
N LEU A 192 15.99 -3.01 -22.28
CA LEU A 192 14.97 -2.29 -21.50
C LEU A 192 15.46 -0.92 -21.02
N GLU A 193 16.74 -0.78 -20.66
CA GLU A 193 17.35 0.52 -20.32
C GLU A 193 17.46 1.46 -21.53
N GLU A 194 17.83 0.94 -22.71
CA GLU A 194 17.77 1.68 -23.97
C GLU A 194 16.33 2.10 -24.34
N ILE A 195 15.36 1.18 -24.22
CA ILE A 195 13.95 1.49 -24.51
C ILE A 195 13.42 2.53 -23.51
N LYS A 196 13.76 2.40 -22.21
CA LYS A 196 13.37 3.36 -21.16
C LYS A 196 13.99 4.74 -21.39
N THR A 197 15.27 4.83 -21.76
CA THR A 197 15.92 6.11 -22.08
C THR A 197 15.37 6.74 -23.36
N LYS A 198 15.17 5.96 -24.43
CA LYS A 198 14.51 6.41 -25.67
C LYS A 198 13.07 6.87 -25.42
N ASN A 199 12.33 6.20 -24.55
CA ASN A 199 10.97 6.61 -24.15
C ASN A 199 10.98 7.87 -23.27
N ILE A 200 11.95 8.04 -22.36
CA ILE A 200 12.13 9.29 -21.59
C ILE A 200 12.49 10.46 -22.53
N GLN A 201 13.33 10.25 -23.54
CA GLN A 201 13.64 11.27 -24.55
C GLN A 201 12.38 11.64 -25.37
N LYS A 202 11.64 10.65 -25.88
CA LYS A 202 10.36 10.87 -26.57
C LYS A 202 9.35 11.63 -25.70
N ALA A 203 9.17 11.20 -24.44
CA ALA A 203 8.28 11.85 -23.49
C ALA A 203 8.69 13.31 -23.19
N LYS A 204 10.00 13.60 -23.10
CA LYS A 204 10.48 14.98 -22.98
C LYS A 204 10.12 15.82 -24.22
N VAL A 205 10.31 15.28 -25.43
CA VAL A 205 9.99 15.97 -26.70
C VAL A 205 8.48 16.18 -26.89
N THR A 206 7.64 15.20 -26.55
CA THR A 206 6.17 15.38 -26.59
C THR A 206 5.73 16.41 -25.54
N ASN A 207 6.29 16.37 -24.34
CA ASN A 207 5.97 17.33 -23.28
C ASN A 207 6.41 18.76 -23.66
N THR A 208 7.58 18.98 -24.28
CA THR A 208 7.96 20.32 -24.75
C THR A 208 7.03 20.86 -25.84
N ASN A 209 6.37 19.99 -26.59
CA ASN A 209 5.42 20.39 -27.64
C ASN A 209 4.00 20.59 -27.09
N GLN A 210 3.57 19.80 -26.10
CA GLN A 210 2.24 19.91 -25.47
C GLN A 210 2.17 21.00 -24.39
N PHE A 211 3.25 21.28 -23.65
CA PHE A 211 3.26 22.24 -22.55
C PHE A 211 3.81 23.63 -22.91
N ARG A 212 3.85 23.99 -24.20
CA ARG A 212 4.17 25.37 -24.64
C ARG A 212 3.25 26.43 -24.04
N CYS A 213 2.03 26.06 -23.66
CA CYS A 213 1.05 26.92 -22.98
C CYS A 213 1.17 26.94 -21.44
N ALA A 214 2.06 26.13 -20.84
CA ALA A 214 2.22 26.00 -19.38
C ALA A 214 3.61 26.44 -18.88
N ALA A 215 4.47 26.95 -19.76
CA ALA A 215 5.76 27.50 -19.38
C ALA A 215 5.58 28.84 -18.65
N ILE A 216 6.00 28.91 -17.38
CA ILE A 216 6.11 30.16 -16.62
C ILE A 216 7.04 31.12 -17.40
N LYS A 217 6.58 32.37 -17.63
CA LYS A 217 7.36 33.41 -18.33
C LYS A 217 8.78 33.53 -17.76
N PRO A 218 9.83 33.74 -18.59
CA PRO A 218 11.22 33.73 -18.13
C PRO A 218 11.48 34.72 -16.99
N GLU A 219 10.87 35.91 -17.06
CA GLU A 219 10.87 36.96 -16.02
C GLU A 219 10.58 36.40 -14.61
N LYS A 220 9.50 35.62 -14.47
CA LYS A 220 9.09 35.02 -13.18
C LYS A 220 10.05 33.91 -12.74
N ARG A 221 10.73 33.25 -13.67
CA ARG A 221 11.73 32.21 -13.38
C ARG A 221 13.04 32.82 -12.88
N GLU A 222 13.45 33.95 -13.44
CA GLU A 222 14.61 34.72 -12.97
C GLU A 222 14.36 35.31 -11.57
N PHE A 223 13.15 35.80 -11.31
CA PHE A 223 12.73 36.25 -9.97
C PHE A 223 12.78 35.11 -8.93
N LEU A 224 12.25 33.93 -9.26
CA LEU A 224 12.37 32.72 -8.43
C LEU A 224 13.83 32.32 -8.17
N CYS A 225 14.68 32.32 -9.20
CA CYS A 225 16.11 32.03 -9.02
C CYS A 225 16.80 33.05 -8.11
N ARG A 226 16.45 34.34 -8.21
CA ARG A 226 16.95 35.38 -7.29
C ARG A 226 16.53 35.12 -5.85
N ILE A 227 15.25 34.86 -5.58
CA ILE A 227 14.76 34.53 -4.23
C ILE A 227 15.48 33.31 -3.66
N ILE A 228 15.58 32.21 -4.43
CA ILE A 228 16.26 30.98 -4.00
C ILE A 228 17.74 31.26 -3.69
N SER A 229 18.42 32.08 -4.51
CA SER A 229 19.82 32.46 -4.24
C SER A 229 19.96 33.32 -2.98
N ALA A 230 19.03 34.24 -2.71
CA ALA A 230 19.05 35.07 -1.51
C ALA A 230 18.80 34.26 -0.24
N VAL A 231 17.84 33.32 -0.27
CA VAL A 231 17.56 32.40 0.85
C VAL A 231 18.76 31.50 1.13
N LEU A 232 19.42 30.96 0.11
CA LEU A 232 20.65 30.16 0.26
C LEU A 232 21.82 30.98 0.86
N VAL A 233 21.97 32.24 0.46
CA VAL A 233 22.98 33.14 1.03
C VAL A 233 22.68 33.48 2.50
N LEU A 234 21.43 33.75 2.88
CA LEU A 234 21.05 33.93 4.29
C LEU A 234 21.29 32.65 5.11
N TRP A 235 20.93 31.47 4.58
CA TRP A 235 21.20 30.18 5.20
C TRP A 235 22.70 29.95 5.47
N SER A 236 23.57 30.43 4.58
CA SER A 236 25.03 30.35 4.76
C SER A 236 25.58 31.30 5.82
N GLN A 237 24.79 32.29 6.28
CA GLN A 237 25.25 33.42 7.08
C GLN A 237 24.71 33.43 8.52
N ILE A 238 23.64 32.67 8.80
CA ILE A 238 22.88 32.74 10.07
C ILE A 238 22.75 31.35 10.72
N CYS A 239 23.67 31.03 11.63
CA CYS A 239 23.67 29.76 12.38
C CYS A 239 22.78 29.75 13.65
N CYS A 240 21.80 30.65 13.76
CA CYS A 240 20.93 30.78 14.93
C CYS A 240 19.47 30.44 14.61
N GLU A 241 18.98 29.32 15.16
CA GLU A 241 17.63 28.77 14.97
C GLU A 241 16.50 29.81 15.19
N GLN A 242 16.63 30.67 16.20
CA GLN A 242 15.62 31.66 16.59
C GLN A 242 15.36 32.77 15.55
N TYR A 243 16.28 32.99 14.59
CA TYR A 243 16.07 33.97 13.52
C TYR A 243 15.46 33.37 12.25
N LEU A 244 15.33 32.04 12.16
CA LEU A 244 14.81 31.40 10.95
C LEU A 244 13.30 31.63 10.80
N GLU A 245 12.50 31.40 11.85
CA GLU A 245 11.03 31.49 11.77
C GLU A 245 10.55 32.87 11.31
N VAL A 246 11.05 33.95 11.91
CA VAL A 246 10.65 35.34 11.59
C VAL A 246 11.01 35.72 10.14
N VAL A 247 12.14 35.23 9.62
CA VAL A 247 12.54 35.44 8.22
C VAL A 247 11.70 34.59 7.27
N TRP A 248 11.34 33.36 7.65
CA TRP A 248 10.45 32.52 6.85
C TRP A 248 9.02 33.09 6.80
N GLU A 249 8.46 33.57 7.91
CA GLU A 249 7.13 34.20 7.94
C GLU A 249 7.07 35.48 7.11
N SER A 250 8.09 36.35 7.19
CA SER A 250 8.15 37.59 6.40
C SER A 250 8.33 37.34 4.90
N VAL A 251 9.18 36.37 4.50
CA VAL A 251 9.31 35.96 3.09
C VAL A 251 8.05 35.26 2.58
N LEU A 252 7.42 34.39 3.38
CA LEU A 252 6.17 33.72 3.00
C LEU A 252 5.02 34.71 2.85
N THR A 253 4.87 35.68 3.76
CA THR A 253 3.81 36.70 3.66
C THR A 253 3.96 37.61 2.45
N GLN A 254 5.18 38.07 2.12
CA GLN A 254 5.42 38.77 0.85
C GLN A 254 5.09 37.90 -0.38
N TYR A 255 5.52 36.64 -0.37
CA TYR A 255 5.26 35.72 -1.48
C TYR A 255 3.76 35.38 -1.65
N PHE A 256 3.00 35.27 -0.56
CA PHE A 256 1.55 35.12 -0.59
C PHE A 256 0.82 36.41 -1.02
N GLU A 257 1.31 37.60 -0.63
CA GLU A 257 0.80 38.87 -1.17
C GLU A 257 1.01 38.97 -2.69
N GLU A 258 2.18 38.65 -3.22
CA GLU A 258 2.44 38.71 -4.67
C GLU A 258 1.66 37.64 -5.46
N LEU A 259 1.40 36.48 -4.86
CA LEU A 259 0.52 35.46 -5.46
C LEU A 259 -0.97 35.84 -5.43
N THR A 260 -1.42 36.60 -4.43
CA THR A 260 -2.81 37.10 -4.33
C THR A 260 -3.05 38.37 -5.13
N LYS A 261 -2.01 39.18 -5.40
CA LYS A 261 -2.00 40.32 -6.35
C LYS A 261 -2.02 39.89 -7.83
N GLN A 262 -2.62 38.74 -8.16
CA GLN A 262 -3.06 38.46 -9.53
C GLN A 262 -4.30 39.30 -9.88
N PRO A 263 -4.45 39.75 -11.14
CA PRO A 263 -5.58 40.59 -11.53
C PRO A 263 -6.89 39.79 -11.47
N GLN A 264 -7.70 40.03 -10.42
CA GLN A 264 -9.01 39.40 -10.23
C GLN A 264 -10.03 39.81 -11.32
N ASN A 265 -9.70 40.82 -12.13
CA ASN A 265 -10.57 41.44 -13.14
C ASN A 265 -10.15 41.07 -14.58
N LEU A 266 -9.65 39.85 -14.80
CA LEU A 266 -9.33 39.30 -16.15
C LEU A 266 -9.83 37.86 -16.33
N ILE A 267 -10.96 37.52 -15.70
CA ILE A 267 -11.77 36.34 -16.05
C ILE A 267 -13.13 36.80 -16.62
N ASP A 268 -13.14 37.96 -17.28
CA ASP A 268 -14.25 38.37 -18.13
C ASP A 268 -14.29 37.46 -19.37
N ASN A 269 -15.16 36.45 -19.30
CA ASN A 269 -15.74 35.77 -20.45
C ASN A 269 -14.76 35.32 -21.54
N ILE A 270 -13.78 34.48 -21.19
CA ILE A 270 -13.27 33.52 -22.18
C ILE A 270 -14.44 32.59 -22.53
N PRO A 271 -14.96 32.58 -23.77
CA PRO A 271 -16.10 31.75 -24.12
C PRO A 271 -15.65 30.29 -24.23
N ILE A 272 -15.67 29.58 -23.11
CA ILE A 272 -15.49 28.13 -23.07
C ILE A 272 -16.63 27.54 -23.89
N LYS A 273 -16.33 27.12 -25.13
CA LYS A 273 -17.31 26.52 -26.05
C LYS A 273 -17.80 25.20 -25.46
N LEU A 274 -18.90 25.28 -24.71
CA LEU A 274 -19.54 24.12 -24.10
C LEU A 274 -19.97 23.15 -25.21
N ASN A 275 -19.64 21.87 -25.05
CA ASN A 275 -20.16 20.83 -25.92
C ASN A 275 -21.69 20.80 -25.82
N THR A 276 -22.39 20.47 -26.91
CA THR A 276 -23.86 20.41 -26.96
C THR A 276 -24.44 19.53 -25.84
N ALA A 277 -23.84 18.35 -25.64
CA ALA A 277 -24.18 17.43 -24.55
C ALA A 277 -23.78 17.92 -23.14
N ALA A 278 -22.98 18.98 -23.00
CA ALA A 278 -22.78 19.66 -21.72
C ALA A 278 -23.92 20.65 -21.45
N ILE A 279 -24.22 21.52 -22.42
CA ILE A 279 -25.35 22.48 -22.36
C ILE A 279 -26.65 21.73 -22.01
N LEU A 280 -26.99 20.68 -22.76
CA LEU A 280 -28.25 19.94 -22.54
C LEU A 280 -28.31 19.21 -21.18
N ARG A 281 -27.18 18.71 -20.64
CA ARG A 281 -27.14 18.08 -19.31
C ARG A 281 -27.26 19.10 -18.18
N GLU A 282 -26.66 20.28 -18.35
CA GLU A 282 -26.72 21.36 -17.37
C GLU A 282 -28.11 22.04 -17.37
N GLY A 283 -28.68 22.29 -18.54
CA GLY A 283 -30.06 22.77 -18.70
C GLY A 283 -31.08 21.80 -18.08
N ALA A 284 -30.99 20.50 -18.36
CA ALA A 284 -31.86 19.49 -17.76
C ALA A 284 -31.69 19.37 -16.23
N LEU A 285 -30.52 19.69 -15.68
CA LEU A 285 -30.29 19.76 -14.23
C LEU A 285 -31.00 20.97 -13.61
N TYR A 286 -30.91 22.14 -14.25
CA TYR A 286 -31.60 23.34 -13.79
C TYR A 286 -33.13 23.25 -13.95
N GLN A 287 -33.62 22.62 -15.03
CA GLN A 287 -35.05 22.36 -15.23
C GLN A 287 -35.63 21.47 -14.11
N ARG A 288 -34.91 20.42 -13.68
CA ARG A 288 -35.34 19.61 -12.52
C ARG A 288 -35.38 20.41 -11.22
N LYS A 289 -34.41 21.31 -10.99
CA LYS A 289 -34.42 22.20 -9.82
C LYS A 289 -35.57 23.21 -9.85
N LEU A 290 -35.90 23.75 -11.02
CA LEU A 290 -37.11 24.57 -11.20
C LEU A 290 -38.35 23.76 -10.86
N GLU A 291 -38.49 22.54 -11.39
CA GLU A 291 -39.61 21.67 -11.05
C GLU A 291 -39.69 21.34 -9.55
N GLU A 292 -38.55 21.13 -8.88
CA GLU A 292 -38.47 20.86 -7.44
C GLU A 292 -38.91 22.08 -6.60
N GLU A 293 -38.43 23.29 -6.91
CA GLU A 293 -38.87 24.51 -6.22
C GLU A 293 -40.31 24.92 -6.59
N LEU A 294 -40.77 24.66 -7.83
CA LEU A 294 -42.19 24.86 -8.20
C LEU A 294 -43.10 23.92 -7.41
N LYS A 295 -42.76 22.63 -7.31
CA LYS A 295 -43.50 21.66 -6.46
C LYS A 295 -43.44 22.05 -4.99
N ARG A 296 -42.34 22.63 -4.51
CA ARG A 296 -42.24 23.19 -3.15
C ARG A 296 -43.21 24.36 -2.97
N ILE A 297 -43.21 25.35 -3.86
CA ILE A 297 -44.12 26.50 -3.82
C ILE A 297 -45.59 26.04 -3.88
N GLU A 298 -45.91 25.06 -4.72
CA GLU A 298 -47.24 24.45 -4.80
C GLU A 298 -47.64 23.79 -3.47
N ASN A 299 -46.75 22.99 -2.86
CA ASN A 299 -47.00 22.39 -1.54
C ASN A 299 -47.21 23.45 -0.44
N LEU A 300 -46.45 24.56 -0.46
CA LEU A 300 -46.64 25.68 0.47
C LEU A 300 -47.99 26.38 0.23
N GLN A 301 -48.44 26.54 -1.02
CA GLN A 301 -49.79 27.04 -1.35
C GLN A 301 -50.90 26.09 -0.89
N GLN A 302 -50.66 24.79 -0.87
CA GLN A 302 -51.56 23.78 -0.30
C GLN A 302 -51.53 23.73 1.25
N GLY A 303 -50.70 24.55 1.91
CA GLY A 303 -50.62 24.65 3.36
C GLY A 303 -49.62 23.72 4.04
N ALA A 304 -48.66 23.14 3.30
CA ALA A 304 -47.52 22.47 3.91
C ALA A 304 -46.62 23.46 4.67
N GLY A 305 -45.99 23.02 5.76
CA GLY A 305 -45.03 23.81 6.51
C GLY A 305 -43.61 23.73 5.93
N ASP A 306 -42.86 24.83 5.99
CA ASP A 306 -41.47 24.89 5.54
C ASP A 306 -40.53 24.09 6.50
N PRO A 307 -39.78 23.08 6.03
CA PRO A 307 -38.86 22.32 6.88
C PRO A 307 -37.54 23.07 7.18
N SER A 308 -37.38 24.28 6.63
CA SER A 308 -36.14 25.06 6.67
C SER A 308 -35.63 25.31 8.10
N GLU A 309 -36.51 25.75 9.02
CA GLU A 309 -36.14 26.00 10.42
C GLU A 309 -35.63 24.73 11.13
N PHE A 310 -36.29 23.59 10.89
CA PHE A 310 -35.88 22.30 11.46
C PHE A 310 -34.53 21.81 10.90
N LEU A 311 -34.28 22.02 9.61
CA LEU A 311 -33.01 21.67 8.98
C LEU A 311 -31.86 22.57 9.46
N GLU A 312 -32.13 23.86 9.68
CA GLU A 312 -31.17 24.78 10.28
C GLU A 312 -30.88 24.44 11.75
N TRP A 313 -31.92 24.17 12.55
CA TRP A 313 -31.78 23.69 13.93
C TRP A 313 -30.97 22.39 13.99
N GLN A 314 -31.28 21.40 13.14
CA GLN A 314 -30.55 20.13 13.06
C GLN A 314 -29.07 20.36 12.70
N LYS A 315 -28.79 21.28 11.78
CA LYS A 315 -27.43 21.67 11.39
C LYS A 315 -26.68 22.40 12.50
N GLN A 316 -27.36 23.25 13.29
CA GLN A 316 -26.78 23.90 14.47
C GLN A 316 -26.46 22.87 15.56
N MET A 317 -27.36 21.92 15.85
CA MET A 317 -27.11 20.87 16.85
C MET A 317 -25.94 19.97 16.43
N ARG A 318 -25.91 19.47 15.19
CA ARG A 318 -24.74 18.73 14.65
C ARG A 318 -23.44 19.53 14.70
N GLY A 319 -23.51 20.86 14.65
CA GLY A 319 -22.37 21.75 14.87
C GLY A 319 -21.87 21.71 16.31
N LYS A 320 -22.77 21.84 17.28
CA LYS A 320 -22.46 21.73 18.72
C LYS A 320 -21.94 20.35 19.10
N ASP A 321 -22.59 19.28 18.63
CA ASP A 321 -22.16 17.89 18.85
C ASP A 321 -20.71 17.67 18.40
N LEU A 322 -20.28 18.34 17.32
CA LEU A 322 -18.93 18.29 16.79
C LEU A 322 -17.95 19.19 17.56
N GLU A 323 -18.36 20.41 17.94
CA GLU A 323 -17.59 21.31 18.80
C GLU A 323 -17.29 20.65 20.17
N GLU A 324 -18.28 19.98 20.79
CA GLU A 324 -18.13 19.22 22.04
C GLU A 324 -17.20 18.01 21.89
N GLN A 325 -17.31 17.23 20.79
CA GLN A 325 -16.40 16.10 20.53
C GLN A 325 -14.93 16.56 20.38
N LEU A 326 -14.69 17.70 19.75
CA LEU A 326 -13.35 18.29 19.62
C LEU A 326 -12.82 18.74 20.99
N ALA A 327 -13.66 19.38 21.80
CA ALA A 327 -13.31 19.78 23.17
C ALA A 327 -12.98 18.59 24.07
N GLU A 328 -13.72 17.48 23.97
CA GLU A 328 -13.39 16.24 24.68
C GLU A 328 -12.05 15.64 24.24
N ILE A 329 -11.75 15.64 22.94
CA ILE A 329 -10.49 15.11 22.40
C ILE A 329 -9.31 15.95 22.91
N GLU A 330 -9.43 17.27 22.97
CA GLU A 330 -8.40 18.11 23.59
C GLU A 330 -8.31 17.90 25.12
N CYS A 331 -9.43 17.77 25.83
CA CYS A 331 -9.42 17.44 27.26
C CYS A 331 -8.68 16.11 27.53
N ARG A 332 -8.99 15.05 26.76
CA ARG A 332 -8.30 13.75 26.85
C ARG A 332 -6.81 13.86 26.54
N ARG A 333 -6.43 14.63 25.51
CA ARG A 333 -5.02 14.91 25.15
C ARG A 333 -4.27 15.64 26.28
N LEU A 334 -4.92 16.59 26.95
CA LEU A 334 -4.31 17.35 28.05
C LEU A 334 -4.24 16.52 29.34
N GLN A 335 -5.26 15.71 29.65
CA GLN A 335 -5.22 14.74 30.76
C GLN A 335 -4.04 13.77 30.61
N GLY A 336 -3.78 13.27 29.39
CA GLY A 336 -2.60 12.44 29.12
C GLY A 336 -1.26 13.15 29.38
N LYS A 337 -1.15 14.44 29.05
CA LYS A 337 0.04 15.25 29.38
C LYS A 337 0.19 15.47 30.89
N LEU A 338 -0.91 15.74 31.61
CA LEU A 338 -0.89 15.94 33.06
C LEU A 338 -0.43 14.66 33.77
N SER A 339 -1.02 13.53 33.41
CA SER A 339 -0.68 12.22 33.96
C SER A 339 0.80 11.85 33.74
N TYR A 340 1.38 12.23 32.59
CA TYR A 340 2.81 12.04 32.32
C TYR A 340 3.70 12.87 33.27
N GLU A 341 3.43 14.16 33.44
CA GLU A 341 4.24 15.01 34.35
C GLU A 341 4.08 14.58 35.82
N GLU A 342 2.89 14.17 36.23
CA GLU A 342 2.63 13.60 37.56
C GLU A 342 3.38 12.26 37.79
N ALA A 343 3.44 11.40 36.77
CA ALA A 343 4.22 10.16 36.83
C ALA A 343 5.73 10.40 36.91
N VAL A 344 6.26 11.41 36.19
CA VAL A 344 7.69 11.78 36.29
C VAL A 344 8.01 12.35 37.67
N LEU A 345 7.16 13.19 38.24
CA LEU A 345 7.30 13.70 39.62
C LEU A 345 7.27 12.56 40.65
N ALA A 346 6.33 11.63 40.54
CA ALA A 346 6.27 10.46 41.41
C ALA A 346 7.55 9.61 41.33
N HIS A 347 8.11 9.43 40.13
CA HIS A 347 9.37 8.72 39.94
C HIS A 347 10.57 9.47 40.55
N GLN A 348 10.63 10.79 40.42
CA GLN A 348 11.66 11.62 41.07
C GLN A 348 11.61 11.54 42.60
N ASN A 349 10.41 11.55 43.20
CA ASN A 349 10.21 11.35 44.63
C ASN A 349 10.75 9.98 45.09
N VAL A 350 10.41 8.89 44.40
CA VAL A 350 10.88 7.53 44.72
C VAL A 350 12.40 7.42 44.61
N ILE A 351 13.03 8.08 43.61
CA ILE A 351 14.50 8.15 43.51
C ILE A 351 15.10 8.89 44.72
N GLN A 352 14.51 10.01 45.15
CA GLN A 352 14.99 10.76 46.33
C GLN A 352 14.86 9.96 47.63
N GLU A 353 13.76 9.22 47.82
CA GLU A 353 13.61 8.30 48.96
C GLU A 353 14.65 7.17 48.93
N ASN A 354 14.87 6.56 47.77
CA ASN A 354 15.81 5.44 47.63
C ASN A 354 17.26 5.90 47.80
N LYS A 355 17.63 7.12 47.40
CA LYS A 355 18.91 7.76 47.79
C LYS A 355 19.05 7.80 49.32
N LYS A 356 18.11 8.46 50.02
CA LYS A 356 18.12 8.58 51.49
C LYS A 356 18.23 7.22 52.20
N LYS A 357 17.47 6.21 51.76
CA LYS A 357 17.52 4.84 52.30
C LYS A 357 18.89 4.17 52.05
N ALA A 358 19.50 4.39 50.89
CA ALA A 358 20.82 3.86 50.54
C ALA A 358 22.00 4.62 51.20
N ASP A 359 21.79 5.86 51.62
CA ASP A 359 22.74 6.65 52.40
C ASP A 359 22.71 6.22 53.87
N LEU A 360 21.53 6.09 54.49
CA LEU A 360 21.36 5.52 55.84
C LEU A 360 21.97 4.11 55.96
N LEU A 361 21.68 3.22 55.00
CA LEU A 361 22.27 1.87 54.97
C LEU A 361 23.81 1.89 54.80
N ARG A 362 24.39 2.96 54.25
CA ARG A 362 25.84 3.15 54.15
C ARG A 362 26.44 3.58 55.48
N GLU A 363 25.73 4.40 56.24
CA GLU A 363 26.08 4.84 57.60
C GLU A 363 26.03 3.64 58.57
N GLU A 364 24.91 2.92 58.63
CA GLU A 364 24.75 1.66 59.40
C GLU A 364 25.86 0.65 59.08
N LYS A 365 26.18 0.47 57.78
CA LYS A 365 27.25 -0.43 57.36
C LYS A 365 28.64 0.10 57.76
N ALA A 366 28.88 1.41 57.77
CA ALA A 366 30.14 1.97 58.23
C ALA A 366 30.35 1.70 59.72
N GLU A 367 29.33 1.92 60.56
CA GLU A 367 29.36 1.60 61.99
C GLU A 367 29.65 0.11 62.24
N LEU A 368 28.97 -0.79 61.53
CA LEU A 368 29.24 -2.23 61.60
C LEU A 368 30.67 -2.60 61.16
N MET A 369 31.23 -1.91 60.17
CA MET A 369 32.63 -2.11 59.75
C MET A 369 33.63 -1.59 60.79
N HIS A 370 33.34 -0.49 61.47
CA HIS A 370 34.16 0.00 62.59
C HIS A 370 34.17 -1.01 63.75
N LEU A 371 33.00 -1.49 64.20
CA LEU A 371 32.87 -2.49 65.26
C LEU A 371 33.57 -3.82 64.90
N TYR A 372 33.57 -4.22 63.62
CA TYR A 372 34.30 -5.41 63.16
C TYR A 372 35.82 -5.19 63.11
N ALA A 373 36.28 -3.99 62.74
CA ALA A 373 37.71 -3.64 62.76
C ALA A 373 38.27 -3.62 64.19
N GLU A 374 37.51 -3.11 65.16
CA GLU A 374 37.87 -3.15 66.59
C GLU A 374 38.02 -4.58 67.11
N LYS A 375 37.03 -5.44 66.83
CA LYS A 375 37.09 -6.88 67.18
C LYS A 375 38.28 -7.59 66.52
N ARG A 376 38.54 -7.34 65.24
CA ARG A 376 39.73 -7.88 64.56
C ARG A 376 41.04 -7.39 65.16
N LEU A 377 41.08 -6.18 65.72
CA LEU A 377 42.25 -5.66 66.43
C LEU A 377 42.40 -6.26 67.84
N GLN A 378 41.32 -6.69 68.48
CA GLN A 378 41.33 -7.50 69.71
C GLN A 378 41.83 -8.92 69.44
N GLU A 379 41.22 -9.64 68.50
CA GLU A 379 41.65 -10.99 68.08
C GLU A 379 43.12 -11.02 67.64
N GLN A 380 43.62 -9.96 66.99
CA GLN A 380 45.03 -9.85 66.60
C GLN A 380 45.99 -9.63 67.78
N LYS A 381 45.54 -9.21 68.95
CA LYS A 381 46.36 -9.17 70.18
C LYS A 381 46.43 -10.55 70.79
N GLU A 382 45.29 -11.18 71.03
CA GLU A 382 45.16 -12.55 71.54
C GLU A 382 45.95 -13.55 70.68
N MET A 383 45.86 -13.44 69.36
CA MET A 383 46.61 -14.28 68.43
C MET A 383 48.11 -13.99 68.43
N LYS A 384 48.56 -12.75 68.70
CA LYS A 384 50.00 -12.44 68.86
C LYS A 384 50.55 -13.07 70.13
N GLU A 385 49.84 -12.92 71.25
CA GLU A 385 50.21 -13.54 72.53
C GLU A 385 50.31 -15.07 72.42
N LEU A 386 49.36 -15.72 71.72
CA LEU A 386 49.42 -17.15 71.43
C LEU A 386 50.55 -17.52 70.45
N VAL A 387 50.81 -16.72 69.42
CA VAL A 387 51.90 -16.95 68.46
C VAL A 387 53.26 -16.78 69.12
N GLU A 388 53.43 -15.87 70.09
CA GLU A 388 54.68 -15.73 70.85
C GLU A 388 54.98 -17.01 71.65
N GLN A 389 54.00 -17.54 72.39
CA GLN A 389 54.10 -18.84 73.08
C GLN A 389 54.44 -20.00 72.12
N VAL A 390 53.78 -20.06 70.96
CA VAL A 390 54.03 -21.09 69.94
C VAL A 390 55.39 -20.92 69.24
N MET A 391 55.88 -19.68 69.11
CA MET A 391 57.21 -19.36 68.56
C MET A 391 58.33 -19.77 69.51
N GLU A 392 58.14 -19.68 70.83
CA GLU A 392 59.05 -20.25 71.82
C GLU A 392 59.15 -21.77 71.68
N GLY A 393 58.02 -22.47 71.55
CA GLY A 393 58.01 -23.90 71.20
C GLY A 393 58.73 -24.21 69.88
N HIS A 394 58.53 -23.40 68.84
CA HIS A 394 59.15 -23.62 67.53
C HIS A 394 60.67 -23.36 67.49
N LYS A 395 61.21 -22.48 68.33
CA LYS A 395 62.68 -22.31 68.48
C LYS A 395 63.32 -23.65 68.86
N ASN A 396 62.69 -24.39 69.77
CA ASN A 396 63.18 -25.69 70.24
C ASN A 396 63.09 -26.77 69.14
N VAL A 397 61.97 -26.84 68.40
CA VAL A 397 61.79 -27.83 67.33
C VAL A 397 62.69 -27.59 66.12
N LYS A 398 63.01 -26.33 65.77
CA LYS A 398 63.91 -26.00 64.65
C LYS A 398 65.33 -26.54 64.86
N GLN A 399 65.83 -26.57 66.09
CA GLN A 399 67.13 -27.16 66.45
C GLN A 399 67.21 -28.67 66.18
N VAL A 400 66.06 -29.36 66.14
CA VAL A 400 65.98 -30.80 65.84
C VAL A 400 65.91 -31.04 64.33
N LYS A 401 65.07 -30.29 63.60
CA LYS A 401 64.84 -30.54 62.15
C LYS A 401 66.05 -30.30 61.24
N ALA A 402 66.93 -29.36 61.58
CA ALA A 402 68.12 -29.07 60.76
C ALA A 402 68.96 -30.34 60.49
N LYS A 403 69.14 -31.17 61.52
CA LYS A 403 69.95 -32.41 61.53
C LYS A 403 69.41 -33.54 60.64
N ILE A 404 68.21 -33.38 60.06
CA ILE A 404 67.55 -34.40 59.21
C ILE A 404 67.64 -34.02 57.72
N GLN A 405 67.78 -32.72 57.40
CA GLN A 405 67.62 -32.24 56.04
C GLN A 405 68.87 -32.49 55.16
N GLU A 406 70.04 -32.54 55.79
CA GLU A 406 71.34 -32.83 55.17
C GLU A 406 71.38 -34.20 54.47
N TYR A 407 70.70 -35.21 55.05
CA TYR A 407 70.69 -36.59 54.51
C TYR A 407 69.87 -36.79 53.23
N LYS A 408 68.94 -35.89 52.89
CA LYS A 408 67.99 -36.13 51.77
C LYS A 408 68.45 -35.60 50.41
N GLN A 409 69.46 -34.74 50.37
CA GLN A 409 69.88 -34.07 49.12
C GLN A 409 70.67 -35.00 48.18
N GLN A 410 71.19 -36.13 48.67
CA GLN A 410 72.12 -37.01 47.92
C GLN A 410 71.44 -37.95 46.91
N ILE A 411 70.10 -38.08 46.90
CA ILE A 411 69.40 -39.15 46.16
C ILE A 411 68.81 -38.68 44.81
N VAL A 412 68.50 -37.39 44.66
CA VAL A 412 67.62 -36.90 43.57
C VAL A 412 68.33 -36.77 42.21
N GLN A 413 69.66 -36.76 42.16
CA GLN A 413 70.42 -36.41 40.94
C GLN A 413 70.52 -37.53 39.87
N GLN A 414 70.07 -38.75 40.13
CA GLN A 414 70.39 -39.92 39.27
C GLN A 414 69.33 -40.31 38.21
N VAL A 415 68.23 -39.57 38.04
CA VAL A 415 67.01 -40.09 37.37
C VAL A 415 66.59 -39.32 36.09
N CYS A 416 67.31 -38.28 35.67
CA CYS A 416 66.75 -37.26 34.76
C CYS A 416 67.10 -37.39 33.25
N GLU A 417 67.91 -38.35 32.80
CA GLU A 417 68.65 -38.21 31.52
C GLU A 417 68.09 -38.99 30.29
N GLU A 418 67.10 -39.87 30.43
CA GLU A 418 66.87 -40.96 29.44
C GLU A 418 65.74 -40.79 28.38
N SER A 419 64.91 -39.72 28.39
CA SER A 419 63.57 -39.77 27.76
C SER A 419 63.30 -38.97 26.46
N GLY A 420 64.29 -38.79 25.57
CA GLY A 420 64.28 -37.67 24.60
C GLY A 420 63.70 -37.82 23.17
N GLU A 421 63.87 -38.94 22.45
CA GLU A 421 64.24 -38.83 21.02
C GLU A 421 63.18 -39.13 19.90
N LEU A 422 62.01 -39.70 20.20
CA LEU A 422 61.22 -40.48 19.20
C LEU A 422 60.29 -39.74 18.20
N LEU A 423 60.26 -38.40 18.12
CA LEU A 423 59.06 -37.68 17.62
C LEU A 423 58.98 -37.30 16.11
N ARG A 424 60.01 -37.44 15.28
CA ARG A 424 60.17 -36.56 14.07
C ARG A 424 59.68 -37.03 12.68
N GLN A 425 59.26 -38.27 12.44
CA GLN A 425 59.31 -38.87 11.08
C GLN A 425 58.03 -38.84 10.18
N ALA A 426 56.97 -38.08 10.48
CA ALA A 426 55.60 -38.46 10.05
C ALA A 426 54.81 -37.53 9.07
N LEU A 427 55.42 -36.74 8.17
CA LEU A 427 54.70 -35.60 7.52
C LEU A 427 54.59 -35.49 5.98
N GLU A 428 55.37 -36.18 5.13
CA GLU A 428 55.62 -35.69 3.75
C GLU A 428 54.67 -36.18 2.62
N GLU A 429 53.88 -37.25 2.78
CA GLU A 429 53.29 -38.01 1.64
C GLU A 429 52.08 -37.41 0.87
N LYS A 430 51.69 -36.14 1.04
CA LYS A 430 50.28 -35.71 0.75
C LYS A 430 49.94 -34.99 -0.57
N GLU A 431 50.88 -34.42 -1.32
CA GLU A 431 50.54 -33.25 -2.18
C GLU A 431 50.17 -33.51 -3.67
N GLU A 432 50.44 -34.68 -4.26
CA GLU A 432 50.55 -34.79 -5.73
C GLU A 432 49.25 -34.82 -6.58
N LYS A 433 48.05 -34.94 -5.99
CA LYS A 433 46.90 -35.58 -6.69
C LYS A 433 46.02 -34.71 -7.61
N ASP A 434 46.08 -33.38 -7.57
CA ASP A 434 44.95 -32.53 -8.02
C ASP A 434 44.90 -32.08 -9.51
N ARG A 435 45.92 -32.29 -10.34
CA ARG A 435 46.11 -31.49 -11.59
C ARG A 435 45.31 -31.88 -12.87
N LYS A 436 44.58 -33.00 -12.94
CA LYS A 436 44.17 -33.62 -14.24
C LYS A 436 42.69 -33.46 -14.68
N ARG A 437 42.06 -32.27 -14.63
CA ARG A 437 40.56 -32.18 -14.73
C ARG A 437 39.87 -31.10 -15.60
N TYR A 438 40.54 -30.38 -16.53
CA TYR A 438 40.01 -29.08 -17.01
C TYR A 438 39.51 -28.92 -18.47
N GLU A 439 39.83 -29.77 -19.44
CA GLU A 439 39.85 -29.32 -20.87
C GLU A 439 38.61 -29.61 -21.76
N LEU A 440 37.58 -30.33 -21.29
CA LEU A 440 36.59 -30.97 -22.20
C LEU A 440 35.51 -30.05 -22.85
N ILE A 441 35.37 -28.78 -22.44
CA ILE A 441 34.09 -28.04 -22.61
C ILE A 441 34.22 -26.75 -23.47
N GLN A 442 34.44 -26.88 -24.79
CA GLN A 442 34.50 -25.71 -25.70
C GLN A 442 33.84 -25.82 -27.09
N GLN A 443 33.34 -26.98 -27.54
CA GLN A 443 32.77 -27.14 -28.89
C GLN A 443 31.28 -27.53 -28.84
N ILE A 444 30.50 -27.12 -29.87
CA ILE A 444 29.18 -27.63 -30.36
C ILE A 444 28.20 -26.53 -30.84
N ARG A 445 28.27 -25.26 -30.38
CA ARG A 445 27.18 -24.27 -30.62
C ARG A 445 27.52 -23.04 -31.47
N ALA A 446 27.70 -23.28 -32.77
CA ALA A 446 27.39 -22.36 -33.88
C ALA A 446 26.36 -23.06 -34.82
N ILE A 447 25.99 -22.46 -35.97
CA ILE A 447 25.10 -23.03 -37.05
C ILE A 447 23.58 -23.01 -36.64
N GLU A 448 22.54 -22.51 -37.36
CA GLU A 448 22.29 -21.92 -38.72
C GLU A 448 20.97 -21.03 -38.83
N SER A 449 20.48 -20.59 -40.03
CA SER A 449 19.38 -19.56 -40.26
C SER A 449 18.53 -19.61 -41.61
N ILE A 450 17.69 -18.58 -42.00
CA ILE A 450 16.54 -18.54 -43.03
C ILE A 450 16.26 -17.11 -43.67
N PRO A 451 15.43 -16.77 -44.76
CA PRO A 451 13.93 -16.88 -44.97
C PRO A 451 13.28 -16.89 -46.45
N THR A 452 12.51 -15.86 -46.97
CA THR A 452 11.23 -15.95 -47.82
C THR A 452 10.84 -14.81 -48.88
N ILE A 453 9.92 -15.00 -49.90
CA ILE A 453 9.33 -13.92 -50.84
C ILE A 453 7.89 -14.17 -51.52
N ARG A 454 7.29 -13.31 -52.43
CA ARG A 454 5.84 -13.30 -52.97
C ARG A 454 5.49 -12.60 -54.37
N HIS A 455 4.19 -12.60 -54.85
CA HIS A 455 3.40 -11.68 -55.82
C HIS A 455 3.15 -12.08 -57.35
N LYS A 456 2.23 -11.56 -58.27
CA LYS A 456 1.14 -10.50 -58.34
C LYS A 456 -0.13 -10.72 -59.32
N PHE A 457 -0.54 -9.82 -60.28
CA PHE A 457 -1.95 -9.64 -60.87
C PHE A 457 -2.12 -8.80 -62.22
N VAL A 458 -3.33 -8.65 -62.88
CA VAL A 458 -3.66 -8.03 -64.26
C VAL A 458 -4.95 -7.09 -64.36
N ASP A 459 -5.46 -6.65 -65.55
CA ASP A 459 -6.21 -5.39 -65.92
C ASP A 459 -7.67 -5.51 -66.53
N LEU A 460 -8.32 -4.41 -67.01
CA LEU A 460 -9.80 -4.22 -67.08
C LEU A 460 -10.49 -3.43 -68.27
N THR A 461 -9.87 -3.06 -69.41
CA THR A 461 -10.57 -2.19 -70.41
C THR A 461 -11.60 -2.87 -71.35
N GLU A 462 -11.71 -4.19 -71.35
CA GLU A 462 -12.56 -4.96 -72.27
C GLU A 462 -13.97 -5.20 -71.71
N THR A 463 -14.99 -5.28 -72.57
CA THR A 463 -16.19 -6.07 -72.26
C THR A 463 -15.81 -7.54 -72.24
N GLY A 464 -16.29 -8.29 -71.25
CA GLY A 464 -15.90 -9.70 -71.07
C GLY A 464 -16.14 -10.61 -72.29
N GLY A 465 -17.08 -10.26 -73.17
CA GLY A 465 -17.37 -11.04 -74.38
C GLY A 465 -18.04 -12.38 -74.05
N HIS A 466 -18.86 -12.41 -73.01
CA HIS A 466 -19.45 -13.64 -72.45
C HIS A 466 -20.76 -14.04 -73.15
N GLY A 467 -21.27 -13.22 -74.08
CA GLY A 467 -22.47 -13.48 -74.89
C GLY A 467 -23.79 -13.21 -74.17
N LEU A 468 -23.79 -12.49 -73.06
CA LEU A 468 -24.97 -12.21 -72.24
C LEU A 468 -25.74 -10.98 -72.75
N PHE A 469 -27.06 -11.09 -72.85
CA PHE A 469 -27.96 -9.99 -73.27
C PHE A 469 -27.95 -8.73 -72.37
N GLY A 470 -27.19 -8.74 -71.28
CA GLY A 470 -26.97 -7.59 -70.39
C GLY A 470 -25.56 -7.02 -70.44
N GLU A 471 -24.67 -7.52 -71.32
CA GLU A 471 -23.34 -6.94 -71.50
C GLU A 471 -23.45 -5.52 -72.07
N MET A 472 -22.79 -4.60 -71.39
CA MET A 472 -22.79 -3.18 -71.65
C MET A 472 -21.34 -2.71 -71.52
N SER A 473 -20.85 -1.93 -72.47
CA SER A 473 -19.50 -1.43 -72.40
C SER A 473 -19.28 -0.57 -71.16
N ILE A 474 -18.03 -0.54 -70.69
CA ILE A 474 -17.55 0.36 -69.63
C ILE A 474 -17.77 1.85 -70.01
N VAL A 475 -18.15 2.15 -71.26
CA VAL A 475 -18.54 3.47 -71.77
C VAL A 475 -20.05 3.72 -71.68
N GLU A 476 -20.91 2.87 -72.25
CA GLU A 476 -22.38 3.01 -72.20
C GLU A 476 -22.91 3.02 -70.75
N LEU A 477 -22.25 2.25 -69.87
CA LEU A 477 -22.54 2.22 -68.44
C LEU A 477 -22.39 3.62 -67.80
N ARG A 478 -21.51 4.49 -68.34
CA ARG A 478 -21.29 5.87 -67.85
C ARG A 478 -22.46 6.80 -68.17
N GLU A 479 -23.16 6.57 -69.28
CA GLU A 479 -24.30 7.41 -69.71
C GLU A 479 -25.55 7.09 -68.89
N ARG A 480 -25.85 5.81 -68.66
CA ARG A 480 -26.92 5.42 -67.72
C ARG A 480 -26.61 5.88 -66.29
N LEU A 481 -25.34 5.85 -65.89
CA LEU A 481 -24.89 6.48 -64.64
C LEU A 481 -25.01 8.01 -64.65
N ALA A 482 -25.05 8.70 -65.79
CA ALA A 482 -25.18 10.16 -65.83
C ALA A 482 -26.60 10.61 -65.42
N LEU A 483 -27.63 10.02 -66.01
CA LEU A 483 -29.03 10.28 -65.64
C LEU A 483 -29.32 9.88 -64.19
N LEU A 484 -28.78 8.75 -63.73
CA LEU A 484 -28.90 8.33 -62.33
C LEU A 484 -28.21 9.31 -61.37
N LYS A 485 -27.07 9.91 -61.75
CA LYS A 485 -26.42 10.96 -60.95
C LYS A 485 -27.26 12.24 -60.87
N GLU A 486 -28.08 12.55 -61.86
CA GLU A 486 -28.94 13.74 -61.82
C GLU A 486 -30.13 13.56 -60.88
N ALA A 487 -30.79 12.41 -60.92
CA ALA A 487 -31.80 12.04 -59.92
C ALA A 487 -31.19 11.96 -58.50
N GLN A 488 -29.95 11.48 -58.36
CA GLN A 488 -29.22 11.47 -57.09
C GLN A 488 -28.93 12.89 -56.57
N LYS A 489 -28.50 13.84 -57.42
CA LYS A 489 -28.28 15.25 -57.01
C LYS A 489 -29.54 15.89 -56.43
N ALA A 490 -30.68 15.75 -57.09
CA ALA A 490 -31.95 16.32 -56.59
C ALA A 490 -32.32 15.73 -55.21
N ALA A 491 -32.22 14.41 -55.06
CA ALA A 491 -32.47 13.72 -53.79
C ALA A 491 -31.36 13.93 -52.73
N GLU A 492 -30.20 14.48 -53.10
CA GLU A 492 -29.21 15.03 -52.16
C GLU A 492 -29.57 16.46 -51.75
N GLU A 493 -30.09 17.29 -52.64
CA GLU A 493 -30.43 18.69 -52.40
C GLU A 493 -31.60 18.82 -51.40
N GLU A 494 -32.69 18.07 -51.58
CA GLU A 494 -33.78 18.01 -50.59
C GLU A 494 -33.27 17.60 -49.18
N LYS A 495 -32.31 16.66 -49.12
CA LYS A 495 -31.70 16.22 -47.86
C LYS A 495 -30.77 17.27 -47.27
N ARG A 496 -30.05 18.04 -48.09
CA ARG A 496 -29.23 19.17 -47.62
C ARG A 496 -30.11 20.22 -46.96
N ASP A 497 -31.26 20.54 -47.53
CA ASP A 497 -32.19 21.54 -46.97
C ASP A 497 -32.85 21.06 -45.67
N GLN A 498 -33.30 19.80 -45.60
CA GLN A 498 -33.76 19.17 -44.35
C GLN A 498 -32.67 19.23 -43.25
N ILE A 499 -31.43 18.88 -43.60
CA ILE A 499 -30.27 18.96 -42.69
C ILE A 499 -29.97 20.41 -42.26
N ILE A 500 -30.18 21.41 -43.12
CA ILE A 500 -30.01 22.83 -42.77
C ILE A 500 -31.08 23.28 -41.77
N HIS A 501 -32.36 22.96 -42.01
CA HIS A 501 -33.44 23.31 -41.08
C HIS A 501 -33.29 22.61 -39.73
N GLU A 502 -32.91 21.32 -39.71
CA GLU A 502 -32.60 20.61 -38.46
C GLU A 502 -31.44 21.27 -37.69
N LYS A 503 -30.37 21.68 -38.37
CA LYS A 503 -29.24 22.39 -37.74
C LYS A 503 -29.69 23.70 -37.11
N GLN A 504 -30.44 24.52 -37.85
CA GLN A 504 -30.98 25.79 -37.34
C GLN A 504 -31.89 25.58 -36.12
N ALA A 505 -32.74 24.55 -36.12
CA ALA A 505 -33.58 24.22 -34.96
C ALA A 505 -32.75 23.77 -33.74
N LYS A 506 -31.73 22.93 -33.96
CA LYS A 506 -30.81 22.46 -32.92
C LYS A 506 -29.94 23.60 -32.36
N GLU A 507 -29.52 24.54 -33.20
CA GLU A 507 -28.75 25.73 -32.81
C GLU A 507 -29.58 26.70 -31.96
N ARG A 508 -30.85 26.97 -32.33
CA ARG A 508 -31.76 27.79 -31.51
C ARG A 508 -31.97 27.20 -30.12
N LEU A 509 -32.33 25.92 -30.03
CA LEU A 509 -32.52 25.22 -28.75
C LEU A 509 -31.26 25.26 -27.86
N LEU A 510 -30.08 25.20 -28.44
CA LEU A 510 -28.80 25.32 -27.72
C LEU A 510 -28.49 26.75 -27.24
N LEU A 511 -29.02 27.78 -27.90
CA LEU A 511 -28.95 29.16 -27.43
C LEU A 511 -29.97 29.38 -26.30
N ASP A 512 -31.22 29.00 -26.51
CA ASP A 512 -32.30 29.14 -25.51
C ASP A 512 -31.94 28.46 -24.17
N THR A 513 -31.33 27.27 -24.24
CA THR A 513 -30.85 26.54 -23.05
C THR A 513 -29.57 27.13 -22.44
N LEU A 514 -28.70 27.76 -23.24
CA LEU A 514 -27.51 28.47 -22.73
C LEU A 514 -27.91 29.76 -22.00
N ASP A 515 -28.92 30.48 -22.50
CA ASP A 515 -29.43 31.68 -21.85
C ASP A 515 -30.09 31.35 -20.50
N GLN A 516 -30.90 30.28 -20.43
CA GLN A 516 -31.41 29.73 -19.16
C GLN A 516 -30.27 29.40 -18.18
N ILE A 517 -29.23 28.68 -18.63
CA ILE A 517 -28.05 28.36 -17.82
C ILE A 517 -27.35 29.63 -17.31
N SER A 518 -27.25 30.68 -18.13
CA SER A 518 -26.62 31.94 -17.74
C SER A 518 -27.36 32.62 -16.57
N GLN A 519 -28.70 32.58 -16.60
CA GLN A 519 -29.56 33.14 -15.56
C GLN A 519 -29.36 32.40 -14.23
N PHE A 520 -29.41 31.05 -14.24
CA PHE A 520 -29.17 30.25 -13.02
C PHE A 520 -27.77 30.41 -12.45
N ARG A 521 -26.75 30.55 -13.30
CA ARG A 521 -25.38 30.84 -12.84
C ARG A 521 -25.27 32.22 -12.19
N ALA A 522 -25.96 33.23 -12.74
CA ALA A 522 -26.02 34.57 -12.14
C ALA A 522 -26.80 34.61 -10.82
N GLU A 523 -27.83 33.77 -10.67
CA GLU A 523 -28.60 33.61 -9.42
C GLU A 523 -27.79 32.91 -8.34
N LEU A 524 -27.21 31.75 -8.64
CA LEU A 524 -26.34 31.03 -7.73
C LEU A 524 -25.09 31.85 -7.35
N GLY A 525 -24.58 32.68 -8.26
CA GLY A 525 -23.51 33.64 -7.98
C GLY A 525 -23.93 34.72 -6.97
N ARG A 526 -25.13 35.31 -7.14
CA ARG A 526 -25.72 36.27 -6.19
C ARG A 526 -25.97 35.64 -4.82
N GLU A 527 -26.56 34.46 -4.77
CA GLU A 527 -26.74 33.71 -3.52
C GLU A 527 -25.41 33.38 -2.83
N ALA A 528 -24.40 32.93 -3.58
CA ALA A 528 -23.10 32.60 -3.03
C ALA A 528 -22.40 33.85 -2.46
N ALA A 529 -22.53 35.00 -3.12
CA ALA A 529 -22.04 36.28 -2.62
C ALA A 529 -22.75 36.69 -1.31
N LEU A 530 -24.08 36.64 -1.25
CA LEU A 530 -24.85 36.93 -0.03
C LEU A 530 -24.46 35.99 1.12
N LYS A 531 -24.41 34.67 0.86
CA LYS A 531 -23.97 33.65 1.83
C LYS A 531 -22.49 33.80 2.23
N GLN A 532 -21.66 34.48 1.42
CA GLN A 532 -20.29 34.85 1.78
C GLN A 532 -20.23 36.13 2.61
N GLU A 533 -21.08 37.13 2.33
CA GLU A 533 -21.23 38.31 3.17
C GLU A 533 -21.78 37.99 4.55
N GLU A 534 -22.80 37.13 4.65
CA GLU A 534 -23.29 36.60 5.92
C GLU A 534 -22.15 35.91 6.69
N LYS A 535 -21.40 35.03 6.03
CA LYS A 535 -20.21 34.39 6.65
C LYS A 535 -19.12 35.38 7.05
N LYS A 536 -18.99 36.54 6.39
CA LYS A 536 -18.09 37.63 6.80
C LYS A 536 -18.66 38.43 7.99
N LYS A 537 -19.97 38.69 8.03
CA LYS A 537 -20.67 39.31 9.17
C LYS A 537 -20.65 38.39 10.41
N PHE A 538 -20.63 37.07 10.20
CA PHE A 538 -20.44 36.03 11.21
C PHE A 538 -18.99 35.50 11.31
N GLN A 539 -18.00 36.14 10.68
CA GLN A 539 -16.59 35.74 10.87
C GLN A 539 -16.19 36.07 12.32
N PRO A 540 -15.71 35.09 13.10
CA PRO A 540 -15.39 35.34 14.49
C PRO A 540 -14.09 36.13 14.59
N GLY A 541 -14.21 37.44 14.87
CA GLY A 541 -13.24 38.09 15.73
C GLY A 541 -13.24 37.34 17.06
N GLU A 542 -12.18 36.56 17.28
CA GLU A 542 -11.91 35.71 18.45
C GLU A 542 -13.16 35.23 19.23
N ARG A 543 -13.78 34.10 18.86
CA ARG A 543 -14.69 33.38 19.77
C ARG A 543 -13.89 32.99 21.03
N PRO A 544 -14.11 33.59 22.22
CA PRO A 544 -13.22 33.42 23.36
C PRO A 544 -13.74 32.37 24.36
N MET A 545 -14.49 31.38 23.89
CA MET A 545 -14.78 30.16 24.65
C MET A 545 -13.73 29.09 24.32
N LYS A 546 -12.54 29.27 24.87
CA LYS A 546 -11.66 28.13 25.20
C LYS A 546 -12.27 27.49 26.43
N ASP A 547 -12.75 26.25 26.34
CA ASP A 547 -13.47 25.61 27.45
C ASP A 547 -12.73 25.75 28.78
N GLU A 548 -13.46 26.07 29.85
CA GLU A 548 -12.88 26.18 31.19
C GLU A 548 -12.17 24.89 31.60
N ARG A 549 -12.67 23.74 31.12
CA ARG A 549 -12.05 22.41 31.26
C ARG A 549 -10.64 22.38 30.65
N ILE A 550 -10.49 22.86 29.42
CA ILE A 550 -9.23 22.93 28.67
C ILE A 550 -8.27 23.92 29.35
N LEU A 551 -8.74 25.12 29.69
CA LEU A 551 -7.94 26.15 30.37
C LEU A 551 -7.44 25.68 31.74
N ASN A 552 -8.27 24.99 32.53
CA ASN A 552 -7.89 24.49 33.85
C ASN A 552 -6.93 23.29 33.76
N LEU A 553 -7.03 22.44 32.73
CA LEU A 553 -6.03 21.41 32.46
C LEU A 553 -4.69 22.02 32.02
N GLN A 554 -4.70 23.06 31.18
CA GLN A 554 -3.48 23.77 30.77
C GLN A 554 -2.76 24.40 31.97
N LYS A 555 -3.49 25.06 32.89
CA LYS A 555 -2.92 25.60 34.15
C LYS A 555 -2.23 24.51 34.98
N LYS A 556 -2.91 23.39 35.23
CA LYS A 556 -2.34 22.26 36.00
C LYS A 556 -1.07 21.68 35.38
N ILE A 557 -1.00 21.59 34.05
CA ILE A 557 0.23 21.14 33.36
C ILE A 557 1.38 22.14 33.57
N VAL A 558 1.11 23.45 33.53
CA VAL A 558 2.12 24.47 33.85
C VAL A 558 2.57 24.36 35.31
N GLU A 559 1.65 24.15 36.25
CA GLU A 559 1.96 23.93 37.66
C GLU A 559 2.88 22.70 37.86
N LYS A 560 2.53 21.55 37.28
CA LYS A 560 3.32 20.31 37.39
C LYS A 560 4.68 20.37 36.68
N THR A 561 4.77 20.99 35.50
CA THR A 561 6.08 21.21 34.85
C THR A 561 6.98 22.17 35.65
N MET A 562 6.40 23.12 36.41
CA MET A 562 7.14 24.01 37.30
C MET A 562 7.54 23.34 38.61
N GLU A 563 6.72 22.46 39.20
CA GLU A 563 7.12 21.55 40.29
C GLU A 563 8.32 20.68 39.86
N ARG A 564 8.26 20.06 38.69
CA ARG A 564 9.32 19.18 38.16
C ARG A 564 10.64 19.93 37.93
N LYS A 565 10.57 21.17 37.42
CA LYS A 565 11.76 22.05 37.29
C LYS A 565 12.37 22.39 38.66
N LYS A 566 11.55 22.64 39.69
CA LYS A 566 12.04 22.87 41.06
C LYS A 566 12.71 21.62 41.64
N GLN A 567 12.10 20.43 41.47
CA GLN A 567 12.72 19.18 41.94
C GLN A 567 14.03 18.85 41.21
N ALA A 568 14.10 19.11 39.91
CA ALA A 568 15.32 18.92 39.12
C ALA A 568 16.46 19.91 39.47
N GLY A 569 16.14 21.08 40.03
CA GLY A 569 17.11 22.06 40.55
C GLY A 569 17.53 21.85 42.01
N LEU A 570 17.02 20.78 42.66
CA LEU A 570 17.33 20.39 44.05
C LEU A 570 18.04 19.01 44.11
N LEU A 571 18.54 18.51 42.97
CA LEU A 571 19.04 17.15 42.76
C LEU A 571 20.48 17.10 42.24
#